data_AF-A0A1C5MKH1-F1
#
_entry.id   AF-A0A1C5MKH1-F1
#
_cell.length_a   1.000
_cell.length_b   1.000
_cell.length_c   1.000
_cell.angle_alpha   90.00
_cell.angle_beta   90.00
_cell.angle_gamma   90.00
#
_symmetry.space_group_name_H-M   'P 1'
#
loop_
_entity.id
_entity.type
_entity.pdbx_description
1 polymer ?
#
loop_
_entity_poly.entity_id
_entity_poly.type
_entity_poly.pdbx_seq_one_letter_code
_entity_poly.pdbx_strand_id
1 'polypeptide(L)'
;MEKKISCLLRLLEVEFALWWIFAVVWCVLYETDVFPQGSLVGDVRAEYILQTVGILLAVCLIPLSLRMFSLSLTRYVRQLSLPEALVSYRRWCEIRLAMLGAPVLFNLTVYYTTLNLTSLLCVGMLLVASLFCVPGRRRLMRELDLEIDGDQK
;
A
#
# COMPACT_ATOMS: atom_id res chain seq x y z
N MET A 1 -1.41 21.45 -20.08
CA MET A 1 -0.56 20.66 -19.16
C MET A 1 -1.41 19.92 -18.12
N GLU A 2 -2.44 20.55 -17.56
CA GLU A 2 -3.37 19.95 -16.58
C GLU A 2 -4.07 18.64 -17.02
N LYS A 3 -4.38 18.50 -18.32
CA LYS A 3 -4.94 17.24 -18.87
C LYS A 3 -3.99 16.05 -18.73
N LYS A 4 -2.67 16.25 -18.86
CA LYS A 4 -1.68 15.19 -18.65
C LYS A 4 -1.59 14.81 -17.17
N ILE A 5 -1.59 15.79 -16.28
CA ILE A 5 -1.55 15.60 -14.82
C ILE A 5 -2.77 14.81 -14.33
N SER A 6 -3.98 15.21 -14.76
CA SER A 6 -5.22 14.50 -14.40
C SER A 6 -5.35 13.11 -15.04
N CYS A 7 -4.70 12.86 -16.17
CA CYS A 7 -4.57 11.53 -16.76
C CYS A 7 -3.64 10.64 -15.92
N LEU A 8 -2.45 11.15 -15.56
CA LEU A 8 -1.49 10.44 -14.72
C LEU A 8 -2.07 10.09 -13.34
N LEU A 9 -2.80 11.02 -12.72
CA LEU A 9 -3.50 10.77 -11.45
C LEU A 9 -4.57 9.69 -11.58
N ARG A 10 -5.33 9.66 -12.69
CA ARG A 10 -6.30 8.60 -12.95
C ARG A 10 -5.64 7.25 -13.16
N LEU A 11 -4.51 7.21 -13.86
CA LEU A 11 -3.77 5.98 -14.07
C LEU A 11 -3.29 5.40 -12.73
N LEU A 12 -2.77 6.25 -11.83
CA LEU A 12 -2.36 5.84 -10.49
C LEU A 12 -3.54 5.30 -9.66
N GLU A 13 -4.70 5.94 -9.75
CA GLU A 13 -5.94 5.49 -9.10
C GLU A 13 -6.36 4.11 -9.62
N VAL A 14 -6.21 3.86 -10.94
CA VAL A 14 -6.43 2.55 -11.56
C VAL A 14 -5.39 1.52 -11.08
N GLU A 15 -4.10 1.85 -10.99
CA GLU A 15 -3.06 0.96 -10.46
C GLU A 15 -3.37 0.54 -9.01
N PHE A 16 -3.83 1.48 -8.19
CA PHE A 16 -4.23 1.19 -6.82
C PHE A 16 -5.48 0.29 -6.75
N ALA A 17 -6.49 0.58 -7.58
CA ALA A 17 -7.67 -0.26 -7.69
C ALA A 17 -7.30 -1.68 -8.15
N LEU A 18 -6.38 -1.82 -9.10
CA LEU A 18 -5.86 -3.11 -9.56
C LEU A 18 -5.17 -3.89 -8.43
N TRP A 19 -4.39 -3.22 -7.56
CA TRP A 19 -3.76 -3.88 -6.41
C TRP A 19 -4.80 -4.37 -5.40
N TRP A 20 -5.85 -3.59 -5.13
CA TRP A 20 -6.96 -4.03 -4.26
C TRP A 20 -7.73 -5.19 -4.85
N ILE A 21 -8.01 -5.16 -6.16
CA ILE A 21 -8.62 -6.28 -6.88
C ILE A 21 -7.73 -7.52 -6.76
N PHE A 22 -6.41 -7.37 -6.91
CA PHE A 22 -5.46 -8.48 -6.75
C PHE A 22 -5.53 -9.07 -5.34
N ALA A 23 -5.56 -8.24 -4.30
CA ALA A 23 -5.72 -8.71 -2.91
C ALA A 23 -7.04 -9.46 -2.70
N VAL A 24 -8.15 -8.95 -3.24
CA VAL A 24 -9.47 -9.61 -3.15
C VAL A 24 -9.48 -10.93 -3.91
N VAL A 25 -8.93 -10.97 -5.13
CA VAL A 25 -8.77 -12.21 -5.91
C VAL A 25 -7.96 -13.24 -5.12
N TRP A 26 -6.92 -12.81 -4.42
CA TRP A 26 -6.12 -13.68 -3.57
C TRP A 26 -6.92 -14.26 -2.40
N CYS A 27 -7.78 -13.47 -1.75
CA CYS A 27 -8.71 -13.99 -0.74
C CYS A 27 -9.68 -15.00 -1.36
N VAL A 28 -10.29 -14.69 -2.50
CA VAL A 28 -11.25 -15.59 -3.17
C VAL A 28 -10.60 -16.91 -3.57
N LEU A 29 -9.36 -16.90 -4.05
CA LEU A 29 -8.59 -18.10 -4.35
C LEU A 29 -8.46 -19.04 -3.13
N TYR A 30 -8.22 -18.47 -1.94
CA TYR A 30 -8.18 -19.24 -0.70
C TYR A 30 -9.56 -19.76 -0.29
N GLU A 31 -10.63 -18.98 -0.46
CA GLU A 31 -12.01 -19.41 -0.19
C GLU A 31 -12.49 -20.51 -1.15
N THR A 32 -11.98 -20.56 -2.38
CA THR A 32 -12.31 -21.61 -3.36
C THR A 32 -11.61 -22.96 -3.11
N ASP A 33 -11.00 -23.15 -1.93
CA ASP A 33 -10.34 -24.40 -1.50
C ASP A 33 -9.26 -24.93 -2.47
N VAL A 34 -8.68 -24.05 -3.29
CA VAL A 34 -7.62 -24.43 -4.25
C VAL A 34 -6.31 -24.75 -3.53
N PHE A 35 -6.14 -24.25 -2.29
CA PHE A 35 -5.00 -24.54 -1.41
C PHE A 35 -5.48 -25.22 -0.12
N PRO A 36 -4.71 -26.18 0.44
CA PRO A 36 -5.10 -26.90 1.65
C PRO A 36 -5.23 -25.95 2.84
N GLN A 37 -6.47 -25.70 3.27
CA GLN A 37 -6.79 -24.92 4.46
C GLN A 37 -6.47 -25.73 5.73
N GLY A 38 -5.89 -25.06 6.74
CA GLY A 38 -5.73 -25.67 8.06
C GLY A 38 -4.73 -26.83 8.19
N SER A 39 -3.81 -27.00 7.23
CA SER A 39 -2.76 -28.04 7.29
C SER A 39 -1.87 -27.98 8.55
N LEU A 40 -1.82 -26.82 9.23
CA LEU A 40 -1.00 -26.58 10.42
C LEU A 40 -1.84 -26.42 11.70
N VAL A 41 -3.14 -26.75 11.65
CA VAL A 41 -4.02 -26.73 12.82
C VAL A 41 -3.60 -27.84 13.78
N GLY A 42 -2.97 -27.46 14.90
CA GLY A 42 -2.53 -28.38 15.96
C GLY A 42 -1.08 -28.19 16.40
N ASP A 43 -0.23 -27.56 15.59
CA ASP A 43 1.18 -27.31 15.92
C ASP A 43 1.41 -25.89 16.47
N VAL A 44 1.24 -25.75 17.79
CA VAL A 44 1.40 -24.49 18.54
C VAL A 44 2.70 -23.74 18.25
N ARG A 45 3.82 -24.44 18.00
CA ARG A 45 5.11 -23.78 17.69
C ARG A 45 5.13 -23.17 16.30
N ALA A 46 4.63 -23.88 15.29
CA ALA A 46 4.69 -23.43 13.92
C ALA A 46 3.76 -22.23 13.72
N GLU A 47 2.56 -22.30 14.30
CA GLU A 47 1.61 -21.19 14.41
C GLU A 47 2.24 -19.95 15.07
N TYR A 48 2.87 -20.12 16.24
CA TYR A 48 3.50 -19.02 16.95
C TYR A 48 4.63 -18.35 16.15
N ILE A 49 5.49 -19.15 15.50
CA ILE A 49 6.60 -18.62 14.68
C ILE A 49 6.05 -17.82 13.48
N LEU A 50 5.09 -18.39 12.74
CA LEU A 50 4.53 -17.76 11.55
C LEU A 50 3.82 -16.45 11.87
N GLN A 51 3.06 -16.43 12.97
CA GLN A 51 2.38 -15.25 13.47
C GLN A 51 3.36 -14.18 13.96
N THR A 52 4.40 -14.56 14.69
CA THR A 52 5.43 -13.62 15.17
C THR A 52 6.14 -12.94 14.01
N VAL A 53 6.50 -13.71 12.98
CA VAL A 53 7.13 -13.18 11.74
C VAL A 53 6.16 -12.23 11.02
N GLY A 54 4.88 -12.58 10.91
CA GLY A 54 3.85 -11.75 10.27
C GLY A 54 3.64 -10.41 10.96
N ILE A 55 3.56 -10.41 12.29
CA ILE A 55 3.43 -9.20 13.11
C ILE A 55 4.69 -8.34 13.00
N LEU A 56 5.88 -8.93 13.09
CA LEU A 56 7.14 -8.18 12.99
C LEU A 56 7.28 -7.51 11.62
N LEU A 57 6.93 -8.22 10.55
CA LEU A 57 6.86 -7.67 9.20
C LEU A 57 5.91 -6.48 9.12
N ALA A 58 4.69 -6.59 9.66
CA ALA A 58 3.73 -5.49 9.63
C ALA A 58 4.21 -4.28 10.45
N VAL A 59 4.68 -4.51 11.68
CA VAL A 59 5.15 -3.44 12.58
C VAL A 59 6.37 -2.70 12.01
N CYS A 60 7.23 -3.37 11.25
CA CYS A 60 8.35 -2.71 10.57
C CYS A 60 7.93 -2.02 9.26
N LEU A 61 7.10 -2.66 8.44
CA LEU A 61 6.77 -2.17 7.10
C LEU A 61 5.76 -1.02 7.10
N ILE A 62 4.83 -0.96 8.07
CA ILE A 62 3.90 0.15 8.22
C ILE A 62 4.63 1.49 8.46
N PRO A 63 5.44 1.69 9.52
CA PRO A 63 6.12 2.96 9.76
C PRO A 63 7.16 3.26 8.68
N LEU A 64 7.80 2.25 8.09
CA LEU A 64 8.75 2.43 7.01
C LEU A 64 8.08 2.97 5.75
N SER A 65 6.90 2.45 5.39
CA SER A 65 6.10 2.93 4.26
C SER A 65 5.62 4.38 4.46
N LEU A 66 5.22 4.74 5.68
CA LEU A 66 4.77 6.09 6.05
C LEU A 66 5.94 7.09 6.07
N ARG A 67 7.10 6.69 6.58
CA ARG A 67 8.30 7.55 6.63
C ARG A 67 8.88 7.80 5.25
N MET A 68 8.85 6.82 4.35
CA MET A 68 9.22 7.01 2.94
C MET A 68 8.30 8.02 2.25
N PHE A 69 7.00 8.02 2.58
CA PHE A 69 6.05 9.00 2.04
C PHE A 69 6.30 10.41 2.57
N SER A 70 6.50 10.59 3.87
CA SER A 70 6.76 11.93 4.42
C SER A 70 8.08 12.52 3.92
N LEU A 71 9.12 11.69 3.78
CA LEU A 71 10.40 12.11 3.20
C LEU A 71 10.29 12.43 1.73
N SER A 72 9.62 11.59 0.93
CA SER A 72 9.39 11.88 -0.48
C SER A 72 8.58 13.15 -0.65
N LEU A 73 7.46 13.33 0.05
CA LEU A 73 6.67 14.57 0.00
C LEU A 73 7.52 15.81 0.36
N THR A 74 8.26 15.76 1.48
CA THR A 74 9.04 16.92 1.98
C THR A 74 10.23 17.27 1.09
N ARG A 75 10.95 16.27 0.58
CA ARG A 75 12.16 16.48 -0.23
C ARG A 75 11.81 16.88 -1.66
N TYR A 76 10.62 16.52 -2.13
CA TYR A 76 10.22 16.59 -3.52
C TYR A 76 9.37 17.81 -3.86
N VAL A 77 8.48 18.23 -2.96
CA VAL A 77 7.80 19.55 -3.03
C VAL A 77 8.82 20.70 -3.13
N ARG A 78 10.05 20.49 -2.65
CA ARG A 78 11.08 21.52 -2.56
C ARG A 78 12.09 21.55 -3.71
N GLN A 79 12.11 20.55 -4.62
CA GLN A 79 13.25 20.38 -5.54
C GLN A 79 12.93 20.26 -7.03
N LEU A 80 11.69 20.01 -7.47
CA LEU A 80 11.45 19.63 -8.88
C LEU A 80 10.26 20.33 -9.51
N SER A 81 10.40 20.63 -10.81
CA SER A 81 9.32 21.09 -11.67
C SER A 81 8.17 20.07 -11.71
N LEU A 82 6.93 20.58 -11.64
CA LEU A 82 5.69 19.83 -11.48
C LEU A 82 5.49 18.55 -12.32
N PRO A 83 5.87 18.48 -13.62
CA PRO A 83 5.62 17.28 -14.43
C PRO A 83 6.60 16.14 -14.14
N GLU A 84 7.89 16.45 -13.97
CA GLU A 84 8.93 15.47 -13.61
C GLU A 84 8.65 14.93 -12.20
N ALA A 85 8.10 15.81 -11.35
CA ALA A 85 7.65 15.47 -10.02
C ALA A 85 6.65 14.28 -10.05
N LEU A 86 5.60 14.36 -10.84
CA LEU A 86 4.55 13.34 -10.83
C LEU A 86 5.04 11.93 -11.24
N VAL A 87 6.03 11.82 -12.13
CA VAL A 87 6.52 10.53 -12.63
C VAL A 87 7.30 9.77 -11.57
N SER A 88 8.23 10.41 -10.87
CA SER A 88 8.97 9.71 -9.80
C SER A 88 8.06 9.44 -8.61
N TYR A 89 7.12 10.34 -8.31
CA TYR A 89 6.09 10.11 -7.28
C TYR A 89 5.30 8.82 -7.55
N ARG A 90 4.88 8.59 -8.80
CA ARG A 90 4.22 7.34 -9.22
C ARG A 90 5.09 6.11 -8.91
N ARG A 91 6.36 6.11 -9.33
CA ARG A 91 7.27 4.97 -9.09
C ARG A 91 7.44 4.68 -7.60
N TRP A 92 7.57 5.71 -6.76
CA TRP A 92 7.67 5.54 -5.31
C TRP A 92 6.39 5.00 -4.69
N CYS A 93 5.23 5.46 -5.18
CA CYS A 93 3.94 4.96 -4.72
C CYS A 93 3.75 3.48 -5.10
N GLU A 94 4.13 3.09 -6.32
CA GLU A 94 4.10 1.71 -6.80
C GLU A 94 5.02 0.80 -5.99
N ILE A 95 6.28 1.20 -5.78
CA ILE A 95 7.25 0.44 -4.97
C ILE A 95 6.72 0.23 -3.55
N ARG A 96 6.11 1.26 -2.95
CA ARG A 96 5.54 1.16 -1.60
C ARG A 96 4.33 0.22 -1.56
N LEU A 97 3.46 0.27 -2.56
CA LEU A 97 2.30 -0.62 -2.64
C LEU A 97 2.73 -2.07 -2.83
N ALA A 98 3.78 -2.31 -3.63
CA ALA A 98 4.42 -3.62 -3.75
C ALA A 98 5.05 -4.08 -2.43
N MET A 99 5.73 -3.16 -1.71
CA MET A 99 6.36 -3.43 -0.42
C MET A 99 5.35 -3.72 0.71
N LEU A 100 4.16 -3.11 0.67
CA LEU A 100 3.02 -3.44 1.54
C LEU A 100 2.25 -4.67 1.05
N GLY A 101 2.31 -5.00 -0.24
CA GLY A 101 1.72 -6.21 -0.81
C GLY A 101 2.33 -7.48 -0.26
N ALA A 102 3.65 -7.54 -0.16
CA ALA A 102 4.36 -8.70 0.39
C ALA A 102 3.86 -9.12 1.80
N PRO A 103 3.81 -8.24 2.81
CA PRO A 103 3.30 -8.59 4.13
C PRO A 103 1.79 -8.83 4.15
N VAL A 104 1.00 -8.21 3.27
CA VAL A 104 -0.44 -8.52 3.15
C VAL A 104 -0.64 -9.95 2.69
N LEU A 105 0.02 -10.35 1.59
CA LEU A 105 -0.05 -11.72 1.07
C LEU A 105 0.49 -12.74 2.09
N PHE A 106 1.59 -12.40 2.77
CA PHE A 106 2.14 -13.25 3.83
C PHE A 106 1.14 -13.42 4.98
N ASN A 107 0.67 -12.33 5.61
CA ASN A 107 -0.26 -12.41 6.73
C ASN A 107 -1.61 -13.04 6.33
N LEU A 108 -2.05 -12.88 5.08
CA LEU A 108 -3.24 -13.55 4.54
C LEU A 108 -3.01 -15.07 4.41
N THR A 109 -1.84 -15.47 3.93
CA THR A 109 -1.45 -16.90 3.86
C THR A 109 -1.36 -17.51 5.27
N VAL A 110 -0.77 -16.80 6.24
CA VAL A 110 -0.74 -17.22 7.65
C VAL A 110 -2.16 -17.33 8.21
N TYR A 111 -3.02 -16.36 7.89
CA TYR A 111 -4.42 -16.40 8.31
C TYR A 111 -5.14 -17.65 7.81
N TYR A 112 -5.04 -17.99 6.52
CA TYR A 112 -5.69 -19.20 5.99
C TYR A 112 -5.05 -20.51 6.45
N THR A 113 -3.75 -20.49 6.77
CA THR A 113 -3.04 -21.68 7.26
C THR A 113 -3.36 -21.97 8.74
N THR A 114 -3.53 -20.93 9.54
CA THR A 114 -3.65 -21.03 11.00
C THR A 114 -5.08 -20.73 11.51
N LEU A 115 -5.93 -20.12 10.68
CA LEU A 115 -7.28 -19.64 11.00
C LEU A 115 -7.32 -18.66 12.20
N ASN A 116 -6.23 -17.92 12.42
CA ASN A 116 -6.06 -17.02 13.55
C ASN A 116 -6.53 -15.58 13.28
N LEU A 117 -7.41 -15.06 14.14
CA LEU A 117 -7.91 -13.68 14.05
C LEU A 117 -6.80 -12.62 14.12
N THR A 118 -5.69 -12.88 14.81
CA THR A 118 -4.59 -11.91 14.91
C THR A 118 -3.98 -11.59 13.54
N SER A 119 -3.77 -12.59 12.69
CA SER A 119 -3.22 -12.40 11.35
C SER A 119 -4.19 -11.64 10.46
N LEU A 120 -5.50 -11.89 10.62
CA LEU A 120 -6.56 -11.13 9.94
C LEU A 120 -6.55 -9.65 10.33
N LEU A 121 -6.43 -9.35 11.63
CA LEU A 121 -6.30 -7.97 12.12
C LEU A 121 -5.04 -7.30 11.55
N CYS A 122 -3.94 -8.04 11.42
CA CYS A 122 -2.69 -7.55 10.84
C CYS A 122 -2.85 -7.18 9.37
N VAL A 123 -3.51 -8.04 8.57
CA VAL A 123 -3.90 -7.73 7.18
C VAL A 123 -4.75 -6.48 7.12
N GLY A 124 -5.76 -6.36 7.99
CA GLY A 124 -6.62 -5.17 8.07
C GLY A 124 -5.84 -3.87 8.29
N MET A 125 -4.89 -3.87 9.23
CA MET A 125 -4.02 -2.70 9.47
C MET A 125 -3.15 -2.36 8.26
N LEU A 126 -2.59 -3.36 7.57
CA LEU A 126 -1.80 -3.16 6.36
C LEU A 126 -2.64 -2.61 5.20
N LEU A 127 -3.90 -3.05 5.06
CA LEU A 127 -4.85 -2.53 4.08
C LEU A 127 -5.26 -1.08 4.40
N VAL A 128 -5.48 -0.75 5.67
CA VAL A 128 -5.73 0.64 6.08
C VAL A 128 -4.51 1.52 5.80
N ALA A 129 -3.29 1.02 6.07
CA ALA A 129 -2.07 1.73 5.72
C ALA A 129 -1.92 1.93 4.21
N SER A 130 -2.34 0.96 3.37
CA SER A 130 -2.34 1.10 1.91
C SER A 130 -3.38 2.13 1.43
N LEU A 131 -4.52 2.30 2.11
CA LEU A 131 -5.47 3.39 1.81
C LEU A 131 -4.85 4.77 2.06
N PHE A 132 -4.11 4.94 3.16
CA PHE A 132 -3.35 6.17 3.42
C PHE A 132 -2.24 6.42 2.39
N CYS A 133 -1.82 5.39 1.64
CA CYS A 133 -0.85 5.55 0.57
C CYS A 133 -1.43 6.27 -0.66
N VAL A 134 -2.75 6.39 -0.83
CA VAL A 134 -3.36 7.21 -1.88
C VAL A 134 -3.52 8.63 -1.36
N PRO A 135 -2.62 9.59 -1.67
CA PRO A 135 -2.92 10.98 -1.37
C PRO A 135 -4.11 11.41 -2.20
N GLY A 136 -5.18 11.85 -1.53
CA GLY A 136 -6.39 12.29 -2.21
C GLY A 136 -6.07 13.38 -3.23
N ARG A 137 -6.56 13.20 -4.48
CA ARG A 137 -6.45 14.18 -5.58
C ARG A 137 -6.79 15.60 -5.15
N ARG A 138 -7.73 15.76 -4.20
CA ARG A 138 -8.16 17.05 -3.66
C ARG A 138 -7.11 17.77 -2.82
N ARG A 139 -6.21 17.03 -2.13
CA ARG A 139 -5.15 17.63 -1.31
C ARG A 139 -3.98 18.07 -2.20
N LEU A 140 -3.58 17.19 -3.12
CA LEU A 140 -2.54 17.50 -4.12
C LEU A 140 -2.94 18.66 -5.03
N MET A 141 -4.19 18.71 -5.52
CA MET A 141 -4.65 19.84 -6.34
C MET A 141 -4.75 21.14 -5.54
N ARG A 142 -5.12 21.09 -4.26
CA ARG A 142 -5.24 22.28 -3.40
C ARG A 142 -3.88 22.87 -3.01
N GLU A 143 -2.84 22.05 -2.92
CA GLU A 143 -1.45 22.51 -2.76
C GLU A 143 -0.86 23.02 -4.09
N LEU A 144 -1.28 22.46 -5.23
CA LEU A 144 -0.83 22.85 -6.56
C LEU A 144 -1.47 24.17 -7.07
N ASP A 145 -2.71 24.46 -6.69
CA ASP A 145 -3.41 25.72 -7.02
C ASP A 145 -2.86 26.94 -6.24
N LEU A 146 -2.04 26.73 -5.20
CA LEU A 146 -1.37 27.82 -4.48
C LEU A 146 -0.08 28.31 -5.18
N GLU A 147 0.50 27.52 -6.10
CA GLU A 147 1.70 27.92 -6.83
C GLU A 147 1.40 28.67 -8.14
N ILE A 148 0.18 28.56 -8.69
CA ILE A 148 -0.17 29.22 -9.96
C ILE A 148 -0.35 30.74 -9.79
N ASP A 149 -0.46 31.25 -8.56
CA ASP A 149 -0.62 32.69 -8.27
C ASP A 149 0.70 33.40 -7.89
N GLY A 150 1.84 32.70 -7.93
CA GLY A 150 3.10 33.17 -7.33
C GLY A 150 4.18 33.76 -8.26
N ASP A 151 4.05 33.68 -9.59
CA ASP A 151 5.09 34.15 -10.53
C ASP A 151 4.54 35.10 -11.61
N GLN A 152 3.74 36.08 -11.15
CA GLN A 152 3.64 37.38 -11.82
C GLN A 152 4.03 38.48 -10.84
N LYS A 153 5.34 38.66 -10.60
CA LYS A 153 5.87 39.98 -10.24
C LYS A 153 7.34 40.16 -10.57
#